data_AF-A0AAD8FN53-F1
#
_entry.id   AF-A0AAD8FN53-F1
#
_cell.length_a   1.000
_cell.length_b   1.000
_cell.length_c   1.000
_cell.angle_alpha   90.00
_cell.angle_beta   90.00
_cell.angle_gamma   90.00
#
_symmetry.space_group_name_H-M   'P 1'
#
loop_
_entity.id
_entity.type
_entity.pdbx_description
1 polymer ?
#
loop_
_entity_poly.entity_id
_entity_poly.type
_entity_poly.pdbx_seq_one_letter_code
_entity_poly.pdbx_strand_id
1 'polypeptide(L)'
;MNVVDHVRDMAVAGLHSNVRLLSSMLLTMSTNSTYVFLVFASQKYQLLVYHADALFHDKEYRNAACKYTMALQQKKSLSKPSKVRPLPGSTTSSPQAQVDRSAKLMLESCGSTAQCYSAQM
;
A
#
# COMPACT_ATOMS: atom_id res chain seq x y z
N MET A 1 19.44 1.62 -6.84
CA MET A 1 18.38 0.96 -6.05
C MET A 1 17.48 2.02 -5.46
N ASN A 2 16.17 1.87 -5.61
CA ASN A 2 15.18 2.81 -5.07
C ASN A 2 14.86 2.44 -3.61
N VAL A 3 14.59 3.43 -2.75
CA VAL A 3 14.25 3.20 -1.33
C VAL A 3 13.00 2.33 -1.16
N VAL A 4 12.05 2.40 -2.11
CA VAL A 4 10.84 1.56 -2.07
C VAL A 4 11.14 0.10 -2.45
N ASP A 5 12.16 -0.14 -3.28
CA ASP A 5 12.62 -1.51 -3.55
C ASP A 5 13.24 -2.12 -2.29
N HIS A 6 13.96 -1.33 -1.50
CA HIS A 6 14.46 -1.81 -0.21
C HIS A 6 13.34 -2.16 0.78
N VAL A 7 12.27 -1.35 0.83
CA VAL A 7 11.07 -1.67 1.63
C VAL A 7 10.40 -2.97 1.15
N ARG A 8 10.31 -3.17 -0.17
CA ARG A 8 9.80 -4.42 -0.76
C ARG A 8 10.65 -5.62 -0.35
N ASP A 9 11.97 -5.52 -0.45
CA ASP A 9 12.88 -6.62 -0.14
C ASP A 9 12.77 -7.00 1.34
N MET A 10 12.66 -6.03 2.25
CA MET A 10 12.40 -6.28 3.66
C MET A 10 11.03 -6.94 3.90
N ALA A 11 10.01 -6.55 3.15
CA ALA A 11 8.68 -7.17 3.25
C ALA A 11 8.70 -8.63 2.78
N VAL A 12 9.41 -8.93 1.69
CA VAL A 12 9.62 -10.30 1.18
C VAL A 12 10.43 -11.13 2.18
N ALA A 13 11.41 -10.53 2.86
CA ALA A 13 12.18 -11.17 3.92
C ALA A 13 11.40 -11.35 5.25
N GLY A 14 10.15 -10.89 5.34
CA GLY A 14 9.33 -11.01 6.56
C GLY A 14 9.72 -10.06 7.69
N LEU A 15 10.52 -9.02 7.41
CA LEU A 15 10.99 -8.05 8.40
C LEU A 15 9.94 -6.97 8.69
N HIS A 16 8.75 -7.37 9.15
CA HIS A 16 7.58 -6.48 9.26
C HIS A 16 7.80 -5.27 10.19
N SER A 17 8.53 -5.43 11.30
CA SER A 17 8.87 -4.30 12.19
C SER A 17 9.73 -3.24 11.49
N ASN A 18 10.73 -3.67 10.70
CA ASN A 18 11.58 -2.76 9.95
C ASN A 18 10.80 -2.07 8.83
N VAL A 19 9.96 -2.82 8.13
CA VAL A 19 9.03 -2.28 7.13
C VAL A 19 8.12 -1.23 7.76
N ARG A 20 7.55 -1.50 8.94
CA ARG A 20 6.67 -0.55 9.66
C ARG A 20 7.39 0.76 9.97
N LEU A 21 8.60 0.70 10.53
CA LEU A 21 9.38 1.88 10.90
C LEU A 21 9.76 2.71 9.67
N LEU A 22 10.37 2.07 8.67
CA LEU A 22 10.87 2.76 7.48
C LEU A 22 9.72 3.32 6.63
N SER A 23 8.64 2.57 6.45
CA SER A 23 7.47 3.04 5.70
C SER A 23 6.76 4.20 6.39
N SER A 24 6.68 4.21 7.72
CA SER A 24 6.11 5.32 8.49
C SER A 24 6.91 6.62 8.32
N MET A 25 8.25 6.54 8.39
CA MET A 25 9.12 7.69 8.14
C MET A 25 8.95 8.24 6.73
N LEU A 26 9.00 7.36 5.72
CA LEU A 26 8.85 7.74 4.31
C LEU A 26 7.47 8.35 4.02
N LEU A 27 6.39 7.83 4.63
CA LEU A 27 5.05 8.41 4.50
C LEU A 27 4.97 9.80 5.12
N THR A 28 5.57 9.99 6.30
CA THR A 28 5.62 11.29 7.00
C THR A 28 6.41 12.32 6.18
N MET A 29 7.58 11.93 5.66
CA MET A 29 8.38 12.77 4.78
C MET A 29 7.63 13.14 3.49
N SER A 30 6.87 12.19 2.92
CA SER A 30 6.03 12.42 1.75
C SER A 30 4.88 13.42 2.01
N THR A 31 4.36 13.49 3.24
CA THR A 31 3.31 14.47 3.58
C THR A 31 3.83 15.89 3.80
N ASN A 32 5.10 16.04 4.21
CA ASN A 32 5.66 17.32 4.60
C ASN A 32 6.43 18.03 3.46
N SER A 33 6.86 17.29 2.43
CA SER A 33 7.62 17.85 1.30
C SER A 33 7.00 17.54 -0.07
N THR A 34 6.58 18.58 -0.79
CA THR A 34 5.97 18.51 -2.12
C THR A 34 6.90 17.87 -3.17
N TYR A 35 8.22 18.06 -3.05
CA TYR A 35 9.19 17.50 -4.00
C TYR A 35 9.29 15.98 -3.87
N VAL A 36 9.35 15.46 -2.64
CA VAL A 36 9.31 14.01 -2.36
C VAL A 36 7.95 13.44 -2.75
N PHE A 37 6.85 14.18 -2.53
CA PHE A 37 5.51 13.75 -2.93
C PHE A 37 5.37 13.49 -4.44
N LEU A 38 5.96 14.33 -5.29
CA LEU A 38 5.88 14.18 -6.75
C LEU A 38 6.71 13.00 -7.28
N VAL A 39 7.93 12.79 -6.74
CA VAL A 39 8.79 11.65 -7.10
C VAL A 39 8.18 10.31 -6.67
N PHE A 40 7.44 10.30 -5.56
CA PHE A 40 6.83 9.11 -5.00
C PHE A 40 5.35 8.96 -5.35
N ALA A 41 4.73 9.77 -6.22
CA ALA A 41 3.28 9.69 -6.44
C ALA A 41 2.79 8.29 -6.86
N SER A 42 3.55 7.60 -7.73
CA SER A 42 3.31 6.20 -8.16
C SER A 42 3.74 5.17 -7.10
N GLN A 43 4.70 5.52 -6.25
CA GLN A 43 5.30 4.65 -5.24
C GLN A 43 4.60 4.74 -3.88
N LYS A 44 3.88 5.84 -3.63
CA LYS A 44 3.10 6.12 -2.42
C LYS A 44 2.02 5.07 -2.24
N TYR A 45 1.44 4.60 -3.34
CA TYR A 45 0.56 3.45 -3.35
C TYR A 45 1.24 2.21 -2.76
N GLN A 46 2.39 1.82 -3.31
CA GLN A 46 3.13 0.63 -2.84
C GLN A 46 3.55 0.77 -1.38
N LEU A 47 4.03 1.96 -1.00
CA LEU A 47 4.44 2.26 0.37
C LEU A 47 3.27 2.16 1.37
N LEU A 48 2.08 2.65 0.99
CA LEU A 48 0.86 2.52 1.80
C LEU A 48 0.46 1.05 1.97
N VAL A 49 0.61 0.23 0.93
CA VAL A 49 0.30 -1.20 1.02
C VAL A 49 1.29 -1.92 1.93
N TYR A 50 2.61 -1.73 1.76
CA TYR A 50 3.60 -2.35 2.64
C TYR A 50 3.46 -1.92 4.10
N HIS A 51 3.10 -0.66 4.35
CA HIS A 51 2.82 -0.18 5.69
C HIS A 51 1.56 -0.82 6.28
N ALA A 52 0.51 -0.98 5.47
CA ALA A 52 -0.71 -1.65 5.88
C ALA A 52 -0.49 -3.15 6.18
N ASP A 53 0.31 -3.84 5.36
CA ASP A 53 0.68 -5.24 5.58
C ASP A 53 1.42 -5.42 6.91
N ALA A 54 2.35 -4.52 7.24
CA ALA A 54 3.05 -4.55 8.52
C ALA A 54 2.11 -4.29 9.71
N LEU A 55 1.18 -3.33 9.59
CA LEU A 55 0.15 -3.09 10.61
C LEU A 55 -0.80 -4.29 10.79
N PHE A 56 -1.13 -4.97 9.70
CA PHE A 56 -1.94 -6.19 9.73
C PHE A 56 -1.20 -7.30 10.48
N HIS A 57 0.10 -7.46 10.22
CA HIS A 57 0.93 -8.43 10.93
C HIS A 57 0.98 -8.17 12.44
N ASP A 58 1.03 -6.90 12.83
CA ASP A 58 0.98 -6.47 14.25
C ASP A 58 -0.45 -6.52 14.85
N LYS A 59 -1.42 -7.09 14.13
CA LYS A 59 -2.84 -7.22 14.52
C LYS A 59 -3.57 -5.90 14.73
N GLU A 60 -3.03 -4.79 14.23
CA GLU A 60 -3.67 -3.48 14.27
C GLU A 60 -4.64 -3.30 13.09
N TYR A 61 -5.66 -4.16 13.03
CA TYR A 61 -6.56 -4.28 11.88
C TYR A 61 -7.28 -2.98 11.51
N ARG A 62 -7.65 -2.15 12.51
CA ARG A 62 -8.28 -0.84 12.27
C ARG A 62 -7.32 0.12 11.56
N ASN A 63 -6.06 0.14 11.97
CA ASN A 63 -5.04 0.99 11.38
C ASN A 63 -4.65 0.47 9.98
N ALA A 64 -4.50 -0.84 9.83
CA ALA A 64 -4.25 -1.48 8.55
C ALA A 64 -5.37 -1.17 7.53
N ALA A 65 -6.64 -1.29 7.93
CA ALA A 65 -7.79 -0.96 7.08
C ALA A 65 -7.78 0.50 6.61
N CYS A 66 -7.45 1.43 7.51
CA CYS A 66 -7.30 2.84 7.17
C CYS A 66 -6.21 3.04 6.10
N LYS A 67 -5.04 2.40 6.27
CA LYS A 67 -3.93 2.51 5.32
C LYS A 67 -4.22 1.85 3.96
N TYR A 68 -4.86 0.68 3.93
CA TYR A 68 -5.31 0.07 2.66
C TYR A 68 -6.33 0.97 1.94
N THR A 69 -7.24 1.60 2.68
CA THR A 69 -8.22 2.54 2.10
C THR A 69 -7.52 3.75 1.46
N MET A 70 -6.54 4.34 2.15
CA MET A 70 -5.70 5.41 1.61
C MET A 70 -4.93 4.95 0.37
N ALA A 71 -4.41 3.72 0.34
CA ALA A 71 -3.74 3.16 -0.83
C ALA A 71 -4.68 3.11 -2.03
N LEU A 72 -5.90 2.58 -1.85
CA LEU A 72 -6.88 2.51 -2.93
C LEU A 72 -7.32 3.89 -3.44
N GLN A 73 -7.42 4.89 -2.56
CA GLN A 73 -7.67 6.28 -2.95
C GLN A 73 -6.52 6.86 -3.77
N GLN A 74 -5.27 6.64 -3.35
CA GLN A 74 -4.07 7.05 -4.09
C GLN A 74 -4.02 6.37 -5.47
N LYS A 75 -4.46 5.12 -5.60
CA LYS A 75 -4.52 4.45 -6.91
C LYS A 75 -5.52 5.14 -7.85
N LYS A 76 -6.70 5.53 -7.33
CA LYS A 76 -7.74 6.24 -8.11
C LYS A 76 -7.29 7.62 -8.57
N SER A 77 -6.47 8.32 -7.78
CA SER A 77 -5.94 9.63 -8.18
C SER A 77 -4.91 9.53 -9.31
N LEU A 78 -4.22 8.39 -9.42
CA LEU A 78 -3.30 8.08 -10.53
C LEU A 78 -4.02 7.65 -11.82
N SER A 79 -5.28 7.19 -11.75
CA SER A 79 -6.03 6.66 -12.89
C SER A 79 -6.86 7.70 -13.65
N LYS A 80 -6.42 8.97 -13.74
CA LYS A 80 -6.97 9.90 -14.73
C LYS A 80 -6.35 9.59 -16.09
N PRO A 81 -7.10 9.06 -17.08
CA PRO A 81 -6.53 8.74 -18.37
C PRO A 81 -6.20 10.03 -19.13
N SER A 82 -4.91 10.29 -19.33
CA SER A 82 -4.51 11.01 -20.54
C SER A 82 -4.88 10.13 -21.74
N LYS A 83 -5.63 10.69 -22.67
CA LYS A 83 -6.16 10.04 -23.88
C LYS A 83 -5.00 9.58 -24.77
N VAL A 84 -4.40 8.43 -24.47
CA VAL A 84 -3.44 7.76 -25.35
C VAL A 84 -3.92 6.34 -25.62
N ARG A 85 -4.19 6.13 -26.90
CA ARG A 85 -4.64 4.92 -27.60
C ARG A 85 -3.95 3.63 -27.07
N PRO A 86 -4.68 2.54 -26.78
CA PRO A 86 -4.06 1.28 -26.35
C PRO A 86 -3.37 0.56 -27.52
N LEU A 87 -2.13 0.12 -27.31
CA LEU A 87 -1.45 -0.85 -28.18
C LEU A 87 -1.86 -2.27 -27.73
N PRO A 88 -2.30 -3.16 -28.65
CA PRO A 88 -2.77 -4.48 -28.28
C PRO A 88 -1.56 -5.39 -27.97
N GLY A 89 -1.51 -5.99 -26.77
CA GLY A 89 -0.55 -7.07 -26.49
C GLY A 89 0.17 -7.07 -25.15
N SER A 90 -0.16 -6.21 -24.18
CA SER A 90 0.46 -6.30 -22.84
C SER A 90 -0.41 -7.10 -21.87
N THR A 91 -0.28 -8.42 -21.89
CA THR A 91 -0.51 -9.28 -20.71
C THR A 91 0.55 -8.93 -19.67
N THR A 92 0.41 -7.77 -19.03
CA THR A 92 1.24 -7.39 -17.89
C THR A 92 0.45 -7.68 -16.63
N SER A 93 0.69 -8.86 -16.05
CA SER A 93 0.59 -9.03 -14.60
C SER A 93 1.66 -8.14 -13.96
N SER A 94 1.44 -6.83 -14.01
CA SER A 94 2.34 -5.86 -13.39
C SER A 94 2.33 -6.10 -11.87
N PRO A 95 3.47 -5.95 -11.17
CA PRO A 95 3.53 -6.09 -9.71
C PRO A 95 2.47 -5.27 -8.97
N GLN A 96 2.02 -4.16 -9.57
CA GLN A 96 0.91 -3.34 -9.07
C GLN A 96 -0.45 -4.04 -9.08
N ALA A 97 -0.77 -4.88 -10.09
CA ALA A 97 -2.06 -5.57 -10.15
C ALA A 97 -2.18 -6.66 -9.08
N GLN A 98 -1.08 -7.33 -8.73
CA GLN A 98 -1.05 -8.32 -7.65
C GLN A 98 -1.17 -7.64 -6.28
N VAL A 99 -0.43 -6.54 -6.06
CA VAL A 99 -0.50 -5.70 -4.84
C VAL A 99 -1.90 -5.12 -4.64
N ASP A 100 -2.63 -4.86 -5.73
CA ASP A 100 -4.01 -4.37 -5.67
C ASP A 100 -5.02 -5.42 -5.24
N ARG A 101 -4.89 -6.64 -5.77
CA ARG A 101 -5.72 -7.75 -5.29
C ARG A 101 -5.44 -8.05 -3.83
N SER A 102 -4.17 -8.07 -3.41
CA SER A 102 -3.82 -8.32 -2.02
C SER A 102 -4.36 -7.23 -1.09
N ALA A 103 -4.19 -5.95 -1.43
CA ALA A 103 -4.72 -4.84 -0.63
C ALA A 103 -6.25 -4.90 -0.46
N LYS A 104 -6.98 -5.28 -1.52
CA LYS A 104 -8.44 -5.39 -1.46
C LYS A 104 -8.89 -6.57 -0.58
N LEU A 105 -8.27 -7.74 -0.76
CA LEU A 105 -8.56 -8.93 0.04
C LEU A 105 -8.23 -8.70 1.53
N MET A 106 -7.11 -8.03 1.82
CA MET A 106 -6.69 -7.73 3.20
C MET A 106 -7.58 -6.69 3.86
N LEU A 107 -8.11 -5.71 3.11
CA LEU A 107 -9.10 -4.77 3.62
C LEU A 107 -10.42 -5.48 3.98
N GLU A 108 -10.89 -6.40 3.14
CA GLU A 108 -12.07 -7.24 3.44
C GLU A 108 -11.81 -8.13 4.67
N SER A 109 -10.63 -8.75 4.76
CA SER A 109 -10.21 -9.53 5.93
C SER A 109 -10.20 -8.69 7.21
N CYS A 110 -9.65 -7.47 7.18
CA CYS A 110 -9.69 -6.54 8.32
C CYS A 110 -11.12 -6.19 8.73
N GLY A 111 -12.03 -6.04 7.77
CA GLY A 111 -13.44 -5.76 8.04
C GLY A 111 -14.10 -6.91 8.80
N SER A 112 -13.85 -8.15 8.37
CA SER A 112 -14.37 -9.34 9.04
C SER A 112 -13.75 -9.54 10.44
N THR A 113 -12.42 -9.42 10.57
CA THR A 113 -11.76 -9.58 11.88
C THR A 113 -12.14 -8.49 12.88
N ALA A 114 -12.33 -7.25 12.42
CA ALA A 114 -12.80 -6.17 13.26
C ALA A 114 -14.24 -6.39 13.76
N GLN A 115 -15.12 -6.93 12.91
CA GLN A 115 -16.50 -7.26 13.30
C GLN A 115 -16.55 -8.38 14.34
N CYS A 116 -15.74 -9.44 14.17
CA CYS A 116 -15.62 -10.49 15.18
C CYS A 116 -15.09 -9.95 16.52
N TYR A 117 -14.08 -9.08 16.48
CA TYR A 117 -13.55 -8.48 17.70
C TYR A 117 -14.54 -7.54 18.40
N SER A 118 -15.38 -6.82 17.65
CA SER A 118 -16.43 -5.97 18.21
C SER A 118 -17.63 -6.72 18.77
N ALA A 119 -17.84 -7.98 18.37
CA ALA A 119 -18.93 -8.81 18.88
C ALA A 119 -18.57 -9.57 20.18
N GLN A 120 -17.30 -9.50 20.61
CA GLN A 120 -16.77 -10.19 21.79
C GLN A 120 -16.66 -9.29 23.03
N MET A 121 -17.02 -8.01 22.94
CA MET A 121 -17.11 -7.06 24.06
C MET A 121 -18.56 -6.70 24.35
#